data_AF-A6VWF9-F1
#
_entry.id   AF-A6VWF9-F1
#
_cell.length_a   1.000
_cell.length_b   1.000
_cell.length_c   1.000
_cell.angle_alpha   90.00
_cell.angle_beta   90.00
_cell.angle_gamma   90.00
#
_symmetry.space_group_name_H-M   'P 1'
#
loop_
_entity.id
_entity.type
_entity.pdbx_description
1 polymer ?
#
loop_
_entity_poly.entity_id
_entity_poly.type
_entity_poly.pdbx_seq_one_letter_code
_entity_poly.pdbx_strand_id
1 'polypeptide(L)'
;MNHLRTIKIVLVGCVALFAGLVAFNNVVDYGSNFAFVQHVLTMDTTFEWNELKYRAIDEPVLHHGFYWLIILAEALVGILCALGAWNMWQKRKLDKKQFNAAKTLANFGLALGVLLWFTGFMTIGAEWFLMWQSQIWNGQASAFRFIVVLFLVLIFINQVEEES
;
A
#
# COMPACT_ATOMS: atom_id res chain seq x y z
N MET A 1 0.77 31.56 1.03
CA MET A 1 0.92 30.12 1.28
C MET A 1 1.12 29.47 -0.07
N ASN A 2 2.23 28.77 -0.30
CA ASN A 2 2.49 28.12 -1.58
C ASN A 2 1.41 27.05 -1.83
N HIS A 3 0.61 27.23 -2.89
CA HIS A 3 -0.49 26.33 -3.24
C HIS A 3 0.02 24.90 -3.48
N LEU A 4 1.24 24.72 -4.00
CA LEU A 4 1.87 23.40 -4.18
C LEU A 4 2.08 22.68 -2.85
N ARG A 5 2.47 23.38 -1.77
CA ARG A 5 2.63 22.74 -0.45
C ARG A 5 1.31 22.20 0.07
N THR A 6 0.23 22.96 -0.09
CA THR A 6 -1.12 22.50 0.28
C THR A 6 -1.54 21.30 -0.53
N ILE A 7 -1.33 21.31 -1.86
CA ILE A 7 -1.65 20.16 -2.72
C ILE A 7 -0.86 18.92 -2.28
N LYS A 8 0.45 19.05 -2.03
CA LYS A 8 1.30 17.96 -1.51
C LYS A 8 0.73 17.37 -0.21
N ILE A 9 0.31 18.22 0.74
CA ILE A 9 -0.28 17.79 2.02
C ILE A 9 -1.60 17.06 1.79
N VAL A 10 -2.48 17.60 0.96
CA VAL A 10 -3.79 17.01 0.68
C VAL A 10 -3.64 15.65 0.03
N LEU A 11 -2.73 15.48 -0.93
CA LEU A 11 -2.46 14.18 -1.57
C LEU A 11 -1.98 13.13 -0.57
N VAL A 12 -1.07 13.49 0.34
CA VAL A 12 -0.63 12.58 1.42
C VAL A 12 -1.81 12.24 2.34
N GLY A 13 -2.66 13.23 2.66
CA GLY A 13 -3.89 13.01 3.43
C GLY A 13 -4.88 12.06 2.75
N CYS A 14 -5.05 12.16 1.43
CA CYS A 14 -5.87 11.24 0.66
C CYS A 14 -5.33 9.81 0.70
N VAL A 15 -4.00 9.64 0.60
CA VAL A 15 -3.35 8.32 0.76
C VAL A 15 -3.58 7.77 2.17
N ALA A 16 -3.47 8.62 3.19
CA ALA A 16 -3.72 8.22 4.58
C ALA A 16 -5.16 7.71 4.78
N LEU A 17 -6.15 8.46 4.26
CA LEU A 17 -7.56 8.08 4.30
C LEU A 17 -7.80 6.77 3.55
N PHE A 18 -7.27 6.65 2.34
CA PHE A 18 -7.41 5.44 1.52
C PHE A 18 -6.85 4.21 2.24
N ALA A 19 -5.58 4.23 2.66
CA ALA A 19 -4.96 3.09 3.32
C ALA A 19 -5.62 2.76 4.67
N GLY A 20 -6.04 3.80 5.41
CA GLY A 20 -6.80 3.63 6.65
C GLY A 20 -8.15 2.95 6.43
N LEU A 21 -8.89 3.32 5.37
CA LEU A 21 -10.15 2.66 5.02
C LEU A 21 -9.93 1.21 4.57
N VAL A 22 -8.87 0.93 3.79
CA VAL A 22 -8.53 -0.44 3.41
C VAL A 22 -8.26 -1.30 4.64
N ALA A 23 -7.40 -0.84 5.56
CA ALA A 23 -7.10 -1.55 6.80
C ALA A 23 -8.36 -1.74 7.68
N PHE A 24 -9.17 -0.69 7.82
CA PHE A 24 -10.42 -0.75 8.58
C PHE A 24 -11.40 -1.76 8.00
N ASN A 25 -11.62 -1.74 6.69
CA ASN A 25 -12.49 -2.69 6.01
C ASN A 25 -11.99 -4.12 6.16
N ASN A 26 -10.67 -4.34 6.09
CA ASN A 26 -10.07 -5.65 6.29
C ASN A 26 -10.19 -6.18 7.74
N VAL A 27 -10.39 -5.32 8.73
CA VAL A 27 -10.68 -5.75 10.11
C VAL A 27 -12.18 -6.01 10.30
N VAL A 28 -13.03 -5.13 9.78
CA VAL A 28 -14.48 -5.18 10.02
C VAL A 28 -15.16 -6.27 9.17
N ASP A 29 -14.78 -6.39 7.90
CA ASP A 29 -15.22 -7.44 6.99
C ASP A 29 -14.06 -8.41 6.68
N TYR A 30 -13.54 -9.03 7.74
CA TYR A 30 -12.36 -9.87 7.67
C TYR A 30 -12.52 -11.03 6.67
N GLY A 31 -13.68 -11.68 6.65
CA GLY A 31 -13.92 -12.90 5.86
C GLY A 31 -13.75 -12.70 4.35
N SER A 32 -14.23 -11.57 3.81
CA SER A 32 -14.23 -11.32 2.37
C SER A 32 -12.83 -11.25 1.77
N ASN A 33 -11.93 -10.49 2.40
CA ASN A 33 -10.55 -10.33 1.93
C ASN A 33 -9.60 -11.39 2.50
N PHE A 34 -9.96 -12.04 3.61
CA PHE A 34 -9.26 -13.26 4.04
C PHE A 34 -9.39 -14.38 3.00
N ALA A 35 -10.60 -14.59 2.44
CA ALA A 35 -10.81 -15.58 1.38
C ALA A 35 -9.90 -15.32 0.18
N PHE A 36 -9.70 -14.06 -0.21
CA PHE A 36 -8.74 -13.69 -1.24
C PHE A 36 -7.32 -14.15 -0.91
N VAL A 37 -6.83 -13.86 0.30
CA VAL A 37 -5.48 -14.29 0.72
C VAL A 37 -5.38 -15.80 0.77
N GLN A 38 -6.39 -16.48 1.31
CA GLN A 38 -6.45 -17.94 1.37
C GLN A 38 -6.32 -18.56 -0.02
N HIS A 39 -7.15 -18.16 -0.99
CA HIS A 39 -7.14 -18.73 -2.33
C HIS A 39 -5.84 -18.43 -3.11
N VAL A 40 -5.22 -17.29 -2.85
CA VAL A 40 -3.90 -16.99 -3.41
C VAL A 40 -2.85 -17.95 -2.84
N LEU A 41 -2.83 -18.15 -1.52
CA LEU A 41 -1.81 -18.97 -0.86
C LEU A 41 -2.00 -20.47 -1.13
N THR A 42 -3.24 -20.96 -1.23
CA THR A 42 -3.52 -22.36 -1.57
C THR A 42 -3.30 -22.67 -3.05
N MET A 43 -3.23 -21.63 -3.91
CA MET A 43 -3.07 -21.76 -5.36
C MET A 43 -4.15 -22.67 -6.01
N ASP A 44 -5.31 -22.81 -5.38
CA ASP A 44 -6.36 -23.78 -5.74
C ASP A 44 -7.11 -23.42 -7.04
N THR A 45 -7.02 -22.16 -7.45
CA THR A 45 -7.60 -21.63 -8.69
C THR A 45 -6.54 -21.36 -9.78
N THR A 46 -5.31 -21.87 -9.60
CA THR A 46 -4.28 -21.88 -10.64
C THR A 46 -4.50 -23.03 -11.64
N PHE A 47 -3.80 -23.05 -12.77
CA PHE A 47 -3.97 -24.10 -13.79
C PHE A 47 -3.74 -25.51 -13.22
N GLU A 48 -4.51 -26.51 -13.69
CA GLU A 48 -4.54 -27.86 -13.10
C GLU A 48 -3.15 -28.54 -13.07
N TRP A 49 -2.38 -28.43 -14.16
CA TRP A 49 -1.09 -29.11 -14.36
C TRP A 49 0.13 -28.24 -14.07
N ASN A 50 0.00 -27.34 -13.12
CA ASN A 50 1.03 -26.36 -12.81
C ASN A 50 2.13 -26.97 -11.92
N GLU A 51 3.34 -27.12 -12.47
CA GLU A 51 4.52 -27.64 -11.74
C GLU A 51 4.91 -26.82 -10.51
N LEU A 52 4.43 -25.57 -10.40
CA LEU A 52 4.75 -24.65 -9.30
C LEU A 52 3.83 -24.80 -8.09
N LYS A 53 2.84 -25.73 -8.11
CA LYS A 53 1.94 -25.98 -6.97
C LYS A 53 2.64 -26.44 -5.69
N TYR A 54 3.90 -26.86 -5.75
CA TYR A 54 4.70 -27.15 -4.53
C TYR A 54 4.86 -25.92 -3.62
N ARG A 55 4.62 -24.71 -4.12
CA ARG A 55 4.68 -23.46 -3.36
C ARG A 55 3.42 -23.19 -2.53
N ALA A 56 2.34 -23.94 -2.77
CA ALA A 56 1.08 -23.76 -2.08
C ALA A 56 1.24 -23.92 -0.56
N ILE A 57 0.47 -23.13 0.17
CA ILE A 57 0.38 -23.19 1.62
C ILE A 57 -1.06 -23.56 1.94
N ASP A 58 -1.29 -24.74 2.54
CA ASP A 58 -2.64 -25.20 2.91
C ASP A 58 -2.98 -24.96 4.38
N GLU A 59 -2.01 -24.49 5.17
CA GLU A 59 -2.15 -24.31 6.62
C GLU A 59 -2.93 -23.02 6.97
N PRO A 60 -4.15 -23.11 7.54
CA PRO A 60 -4.99 -21.94 7.81
C PRO A 60 -4.37 -20.92 8.77
N VAL A 61 -3.57 -21.38 9.73
CA VAL A 61 -2.88 -20.50 10.68
C VAL A 61 -1.92 -19.56 9.95
N LEU A 62 -1.24 -20.06 8.90
CA LEU A 62 -0.35 -19.24 8.09
C LEU A 62 -1.14 -18.24 7.25
N HIS A 63 -2.29 -18.62 6.69
CA HIS A 63 -3.15 -17.68 5.95
C HIS A 63 -3.54 -16.49 6.82
N HIS A 64 -3.98 -16.74 8.06
CA HIS A 64 -4.30 -15.68 9.00
C HIS A 64 -3.09 -14.81 9.33
N GLY A 65 -1.91 -15.42 9.52
CA GLY A 65 -0.67 -14.70 9.75
C GLY A 65 -0.31 -13.75 8.60
N PHE A 66 -0.39 -14.22 7.35
CA PHE A 66 -0.18 -13.38 6.16
C PHE A 66 -1.19 -12.25 6.07
N TYR A 67 -2.46 -12.54 6.30
CA TYR A 67 -3.50 -11.52 6.19
C TYR A 67 -3.37 -10.44 7.28
N TRP A 68 -3.06 -10.83 8.52
CA TRP A 68 -2.76 -9.86 9.59
C TRP A 68 -1.54 -8.99 9.28
N LEU A 69 -0.51 -9.55 8.64
CA LEU A 69 0.66 -8.78 8.20
C LEU A 69 0.28 -7.73 7.15
N ILE A 70 -0.60 -8.08 6.21
CA ILE A 70 -1.13 -7.14 5.21
C ILE A 70 -1.89 -6.00 5.90
N ILE A 71 -2.84 -6.33 6.79
CA ILE A 71 -3.63 -5.34 7.53
C ILE A 71 -2.74 -4.40 8.34
N LEU A 72 -1.74 -4.96 9.03
CA LEU A 72 -0.77 -4.16 9.80
C LEU A 72 0.00 -3.21 8.89
N ALA A 73 0.46 -3.67 7.72
CA ALA A 73 1.16 -2.82 6.76
C ALA A 73 0.26 -1.70 6.24
N GLU A 74 -0.99 -1.99 5.87
CA GLU A 74 -1.98 -1.00 5.42
C GLU A 74 -2.24 0.06 6.50
N ALA A 75 -2.44 -0.37 7.75
CA ALA A 75 -2.64 0.51 8.89
C ALA A 75 -1.41 1.41 9.12
N LEU A 76 -0.20 0.85 9.05
CA LEU A 76 1.04 1.61 9.18
C LEU A 76 1.21 2.64 8.06
N VAL A 77 0.86 2.30 6.81
CA VAL A 77 0.84 3.26 5.69
C VAL A 77 -0.12 4.41 6.00
N GLY A 78 -1.34 4.10 6.43
CA GLY A 78 -2.35 5.09 6.80
C GLY A 78 -1.87 6.02 7.92
N ILE A 79 -1.32 5.46 9.00
CA ILE A 79 -0.82 6.21 10.17
C ILE A 79 0.37 7.08 9.79
N LEU A 80 1.38 6.54 9.10
CA LEU A 80 2.57 7.29 8.70
C LEU A 80 2.23 8.45 7.76
N CYS A 81 1.34 8.22 6.79
CA CYS A 81 0.85 9.27 5.90
C CYS A 81 0.03 10.31 6.66
N ALA A 82 -0.83 9.92 7.61
CA ALA A 82 -1.60 10.87 8.43
C ALA A 82 -0.70 11.77 9.27
N LEU A 83 0.28 11.18 9.98
CA LEU A 83 1.27 11.92 10.76
C LEU A 83 2.17 12.78 9.88
N GLY A 84 2.54 12.29 8.69
CA GLY A 84 3.28 13.04 7.68
C GLY A 84 2.52 14.27 7.18
N ALA A 85 1.26 14.09 6.77
CA ALA A 85 0.39 15.18 6.34
C ALA A 85 0.21 16.22 7.46
N TRP A 86 0.00 15.78 8.70
CA TRP A 86 -0.10 16.66 9.86
C TRP A 86 1.18 17.46 10.10
N ASN A 87 2.34 16.81 10.09
CA ASN A 87 3.64 17.46 10.27
C ASN A 87 3.93 18.48 9.15
N MET A 88 3.62 18.11 7.90
CA MET A 88 3.73 19.02 6.76
C MET A 88 2.77 20.22 6.89
N TRP A 89 1.55 20.01 7.39
CA TRP A 89 0.59 21.09 7.64
C TRP A 89 1.09 22.08 8.69
N GLN A 90 1.63 21.59 9.81
CA GLN A 90 2.20 22.45 10.86
C GLN A 90 3.36 23.32 10.32
N LYS A 91 4.19 22.74 9.45
CA LYS A 91 5.40 23.40 8.91
C LYS A 91 5.18 24.09 7.56
N ARG A 92 3.95 24.18 7.06
CA ARG A 92 3.65 24.65 5.68
C ARG A 92 4.10 26.10 5.38
N LYS A 93 4.20 26.94 6.41
CA LYS A 93 4.62 28.36 6.30
C LYS A 93 6.09 28.59 6.65
N LEU A 94 6.81 27.55 7.08
CA LEU A 94 8.21 27.63 7.45
C LEU A 94 9.13 27.63 6.22
N ASP A 95 10.43 27.79 6.44
CA ASP A 95 11.42 27.75 5.37
C ASP A 95 11.44 26.40 4.61
N LYS A 96 12.10 26.37 3.45
CA LYS A 96 12.17 25.18 2.58
C LYS A 96 12.81 23.99 3.29
N LYS A 97 13.83 24.20 4.13
CA LYS A 97 14.57 23.15 4.83
C LYS A 97 13.67 22.47 5.87
N GLN A 98 12.95 23.27 6.66
CA GLN A 98 12.01 22.79 7.67
C GLN A 98 10.82 22.07 7.06
N PHE A 99 10.29 22.57 5.93
CA PHE A 99 9.20 21.88 5.22
C PHE A 99 9.67 20.56 4.59
N ASN A 100 10.87 20.51 4.00
CA ASN A 100 11.41 19.26 3.46
C ASN A 100 11.62 18.21 4.55
N ALA A 101 12.15 18.59 5.72
CA ALA A 101 12.23 17.70 6.88
C ALA A 101 10.85 17.24 7.40
N ALA A 102 9.77 17.99 7.12
CA ALA A 102 8.42 17.61 7.51
C ALA A 102 7.88 16.39 6.73
N LYS A 103 8.41 16.15 5.52
CA LYS A 103 7.95 15.11 4.59
C LYS A 103 8.40 13.70 4.98
N THR A 104 9.35 13.55 5.90
CA THR A 104 9.99 12.27 6.22
C THR A 104 8.98 11.15 6.53
N LEU A 105 7.99 11.41 7.38
CA LEU A 105 6.97 10.40 7.72
C LEU A 105 6.08 10.06 6.52
N ALA A 106 5.70 11.06 5.71
CA ALA A 106 4.95 10.83 4.48
C ALA A 106 5.75 9.97 3.49
N ASN A 107 7.05 10.23 3.34
CA ASN A 107 7.94 9.43 2.49
C ASN A 107 8.00 7.97 2.95
N PHE A 108 8.14 7.72 4.26
CA PHE A 108 8.13 6.36 4.80
C PHE A 108 6.78 5.67 4.59
N GLY A 109 5.66 6.35 4.83
CA GLY A 109 4.33 5.80 4.61
C GLY A 109 4.09 5.44 3.14
N LEU A 110 4.43 6.35 2.21
CA LEU A 110 4.31 6.12 0.77
C LEU A 110 5.22 4.99 0.29
N ALA A 111 6.47 4.95 0.75
CA ALA A 111 7.41 3.88 0.40
C ALA A 111 6.95 2.52 0.94
N LEU A 112 6.47 2.46 2.19
CA LEU A 112 5.89 1.24 2.75
C LEU A 112 4.68 0.77 1.94
N GLY A 113 3.83 1.69 1.49
CA GLY A 113 2.73 1.38 0.61
C GLY A 113 3.21 0.76 -0.71
N VAL A 114 4.16 1.40 -1.38
CA VAL A 114 4.75 0.85 -2.61
C VAL A 114 5.31 -0.56 -2.36
N LEU A 115 6.01 -0.81 -1.27
CA LEU A 115 6.51 -2.14 -0.92
C LEU A 115 5.39 -3.15 -0.68
N LEU A 116 4.34 -2.77 0.03
CA LEU A 116 3.19 -3.64 0.27
C LEU A 116 2.53 -4.09 -1.04
N TRP A 117 2.16 -3.15 -1.91
CA TRP A 117 1.46 -3.50 -3.14
C TRP A 117 2.38 -4.03 -4.24
N PHE A 118 3.62 -3.55 -4.34
CA PHE A 118 4.59 -4.08 -5.31
C PHE A 118 5.08 -5.45 -4.88
N THR A 119 5.75 -5.53 -3.73
CA THR A 119 6.39 -6.79 -3.29
C THR A 119 5.36 -7.79 -2.78
N GLY A 120 4.40 -7.35 -1.97
CA GLY A 120 3.36 -8.24 -1.44
C GLY A 120 2.42 -8.76 -2.53
N PHE A 121 1.78 -7.88 -3.28
CA PHE A 121 0.75 -8.31 -4.24
C PHE A 121 1.28 -8.66 -5.63
N MET A 122 2.18 -7.86 -6.23
CA MET A 122 2.69 -8.21 -7.58
C MET A 122 3.78 -9.29 -7.52
N THR A 123 4.80 -9.13 -6.67
CA THR A 123 5.92 -10.08 -6.66
C THR A 123 5.56 -11.39 -5.95
N ILE A 124 5.05 -11.33 -4.72
CA ILE A 124 4.73 -12.53 -3.96
C ILE A 124 3.38 -13.11 -4.42
N GLY A 125 2.30 -12.31 -4.41
CA GLY A 125 0.99 -12.77 -4.87
C GLY A 125 0.99 -13.20 -6.34
N ALA A 126 1.28 -12.28 -7.26
CA ALA A 126 1.19 -12.56 -8.69
C ALA A 126 2.28 -13.53 -9.17
N GLU A 127 3.56 -13.27 -8.91
CA GLU A 127 4.62 -14.10 -9.51
C GLU A 127 4.97 -15.36 -8.71
N TRP A 128 5.06 -15.29 -7.37
CA TRP A 128 5.40 -16.48 -6.58
C TRP A 128 4.22 -17.46 -6.49
N PHE A 129 3.02 -16.96 -6.16
CA PHE A 129 1.80 -17.75 -6.00
C PHE A 129 0.92 -17.82 -7.25
N LEU A 130 1.32 -17.19 -8.36
CA LEU A 130 0.62 -17.28 -9.64
C LEU A 130 -0.83 -16.78 -9.57
N MET A 131 -1.08 -15.80 -8.70
CA MET A 131 -2.38 -15.13 -8.55
C MET A 131 -2.95 -14.63 -9.88
N TRP A 132 -2.09 -14.32 -10.86
CA TRP A 132 -2.51 -13.89 -12.19
C TRP A 132 -3.26 -14.98 -12.99
N GLN A 133 -3.08 -16.26 -12.67
CA GLN A 133 -3.80 -17.37 -13.33
C GLN A 133 -5.26 -17.48 -12.87
N SER A 134 -5.57 -16.99 -11.67
CA SER A 134 -6.94 -17.02 -11.15
C SER A 134 -7.81 -15.98 -11.85
N GLN A 135 -9.03 -16.36 -12.24
CA GLN A 135 -10.01 -15.41 -12.79
C GLN A 135 -10.73 -14.60 -11.70
N ILE A 136 -10.84 -15.17 -10.50
CA ILE A 136 -11.61 -14.60 -9.39
C ILE A 136 -10.66 -13.93 -8.40
N TRP A 137 -9.57 -14.61 -8.04
CA TRP A 137 -8.66 -14.19 -6.99
C TRP A 137 -7.42 -13.53 -7.59
N ASN A 138 -7.62 -12.50 -8.42
CA ASN A 138 -6.52 -11.76 -9.05
C ASN A 138 -6.56 -10.27 -8.72
N GLY A 139 -5.62 -9.84 -7.88
CA GLY A 139 -5.46 -8.45 -7.45
C GLY A 139 -4.43 -7.64 -8.23
N GLN A 140 -3.78 -8.20 -9.26
CA GLN A 140 -2.60 -7.61 -9.91
C GLN A 140 -2.89 -6.23 -10.51
N ALA A 141 -4.01 -6.09 -11.22
CA ALA A 141 -4.40 -4.81 -11.82
C ALA A 141 -4.68 -3.72 -10.76
N SER A 142 -5.30 -4.10 -9.65
CA SER A 142 -5.55 -3.18 -8.54
C SER A 142 -4.24 -2.78 -7.84
N ALA A 143 -3.36 -3.74 -7.57
CA ALA A 143 -2.04 -3.48 -7.01
C ALA A 143 -1.23 -2.52 -7.88
N PHE A 144 -1.20 -2.73 -9.20
CA PHE A 144 -0.53 -1.82 -10.14
C PHE A 144 -1.04 -0.38 -10.03
N ARG A 145 -2.36 -0.17 -9.98
CA ARG A 145 -2.95 1.18 -9.82
C ARG A 145 -2.50 1.84 -8.52
N PHE A 146 -2.49 1.11 -7.41
CA PHE A 146 -2.05 1.65 -6.12
C PHE A 146 -0.56 1.99 -6.13
N ILE A 147 0.30 1.13 -6.69
CA ILE A 147 1.72 1.40 -6.86
C ILE A 147 1.94 2.70 -7.63
N VAL A 148 1.28 2.86 -8.78
CA VAL A 148 1.41 4.05 -9.62
C VAL A 148 0.99 5.30 -8.85
N VAL A 149 -0.18 5.29 -8.21
CA VAL A 149 -0.66 6.44 -7.43
C VAL A 149 0.31 6.81 -6.31
N LEU A 150 0.74 5.83 -5.52
CA LEU A 150 1.65 6.07 -4.39
C LEU A 150 3.01 6.57 -4.85
N PHE A 151 3.57 6.00 -5.92
CA PHE A 151 4.86 6.40 -6.45
C PHE A 151 4.80 7.80 -7.07
N LEU A 152 3.71 8.15 -7.78
CA LEU A 152 3.49 9.50 -8.30
C LEU A 152 3.37 10.54 -7.17
N VAL A 153 2.65 10.22 -6.09
CA VAL A 153 2.58 11.11 -4.91
C VAL A 153 3.96 11.25 -4.28
N LEU A 154 4.71 10.16 -4.11
CA LEU A 154 6.07 10.18 -3.57
C LEU A 154 7.01 11.07 -4.40
N ILE A 155 6.98 10.95 -5.72
CA ILE A 155 7.75 11.81 -6.63
C ILE A 155 7.31 13.26 -6.45
N PHE A 156 6.01 13.54 -6.56
CA PHE A 156 5.48 14.90 -6.53
C PHE A 156 5.81 15.63 -5.23
N ILE A 157 5.67 14.99 -4.05
CA ILE A 157 5.98 15.67 -2.78
C ILE A 157 7.47 16.01 -2.64
N ASN A 158 8.35 15.22 -3.28
CA ASN A 158 9.81 15.41 -3.25
C ASN A 158 10.36 16.26 -4.40
N GLN A 159 9.54 16.70 -5.35
CA GLN A 159 9.97 17.71 -6.34
C GLN A 159 10.42 19.01 -5.65
N VAL A 160 11.49 19.60 -6.19
CA VAL A 160 12.08 20.85 -5.73
C VAL A 160 11.04 21.97 -5.76
N GLU A 161 11.04 22.81 -4.72
CA GLU A 161 10.24 24.03 -4.72
C GLU A 161 11.06 25.13 -5.39
N GLU A 162 10.62 25.61 -6.56
CA GLU A 162 11.23 26.77 -7.23
C GLU A 162 11.23 27.99 -6.29
N GLU A 163 12.26 28.84 -6.39
CA GLU A 163 12.30 30.12 -5.70
C GLU A 163 11.33 31.07 -6.39
N SER A 164 10.26 31.43 -5.69
CA SER A 164 9.45 32.61 -6.00
C SER A 164 10.10 33.84 -5.40
#